data_AF-X1F8M1-F1
#
_entry.id   AF-X1F8M1-F1
#
_cell.length_a   1.000
_cell.length_b   1.000
_cell.length_c   1.000
_cell.angle_alpha   90.00
_cell.angle_beta   90.00
_cell.angle_gamma   90.00
#
_symmetry.space_group_name_H-M   'P 1'
#
loop_
_entity.id
_entity.type
_entity.pdbx_description
1 polymer ?
#
loop_
_entity_poly.entity_id
_entity_poly.type
_entity_poly.pdbx_seq_one_letter_code
_entity_poly.pdbx_strand_id
1 'polypeptide(L)' 'MDLHELIIKAHARAHAAELAVHAKCQAAAWTELAKLRELLNNQLYPEASESTETPPAEGS' A
#
# COMPACT_ATOMS: atom_id res chain seq x y z
N MET A 1 -3.77 -9.53 -9.22
CA MET A 1 -2.96 -10.45 -8.41
C MET A 1 -3.90 -11.55 -7.91
N ASP A 2 -3.47 -12.80 -7.80
CA ASP A 2 -4.34 -13.85 -7.23
C ASP A 2 -4.58 -13.63 -5.72
N LEU A 3 -5.74 -14.05 -5.23
CA LEU A 3 -6.14 -13.86 -3.82
C LEU A 3 -5.16 -14.53 -2.86
N HIS A 4 -4.64 -15.71 -3.22
CA HIS A 4 -3.68 -16.41 -2.37
C HIS A 4 -2.38 -15.60 -2.23
N GLU A 5 -1.88 -15.05 -3.34
CA GLU A 5 -0.70 -14.21 -3.37
C GLU A 5 -0.90 -12.90 -2.58
N LEU A 6 -2.10 -12.31 -2.66
CA LEU A 6 -2.48 -11.14 -1.86
C LEU A 6 -2.37 -11.43 -0.36
N ILE A 7 -2.96 -12.53 0.08
CA ILE A 7 -2.98 -12.92 1.50
C ILE A 7 -1.54 -13.12 2.01
N ILE A 8 -0.70 -13.82 1.25
CA ILE A 8 0.71 -14.05 1.61
C ILE A 8 1.45 -12.71 1.75
N LYS A 9 1.34 -11.82 0.76
CA LYS A 9 2.04 -10.52 0.79
C LYS A 9 1.53 -9.62 1.92
N ALA A 10 0.22 -9.60 2.15
CA ALA A 10 -0.38 -8.84 3.24
C ALA A 10 0.13 -9.32 4.60
N HIS A 11 0.16 -10.64 4.82
CA HIS A 11 0.67 -11.23 6.04
C HIS A 11 2.17 -10.93 6.25
N ALA A 12 2.98 -11.08 5.20
CA ALA A 12 4.42 -10.79 5.27
C ALA A 12 4.70 -9.34 5.67
N ARG A 13 3.95 -8.37 5.12
CA ARG A 13 4.09 -6.95 5.49
C ARG A 13 3.65 -6.65 6.92
N ALA A 14 2.53 -7.23 7.35
CA ALA A 14 2.06 -7.08 8.73
C ALA A 14 3.09 -7.62 9.73
N HIS A 15 3.65 -8.79 9.46
CA HIS A 15 4.70 -9.39 10.28
C HIS A 15 6.01 -8.58 10.26
N ALA A 16 6.40 -8.03 9.11
CA ALA A 16 7.56 -7.13 9.03
C ALA A 16 7.38 -5.85 9.85
N ALA A 17 6.16 -5.29 9.87
CA ALA A 17 5.84 -4.14 10.71
C ALA A 17 5.92 -4.47 12.21
N GLU A 18 5.41 -5.63 12.62
CA GLU A 18 5.53 -6.14 14.00
C GLU A 18 7.00 -6.27 14.42
N LEU A 19 7.83 -6.93 13.59
CA LEU A 19 9.27 -7.05 13.84
C LEU A 19 9.96 -5.68 13.97
N ALA A 20 9.59 -4.72 13.13
CA ALA A 20 10.13 -3.36 13.19
C ALA A 20 9.76 -2.63 14.49
N VAL A 21 8.54 -2.83 15.01
CA VAL A 21 8.14 -2.33 16.34
C VAL A 21 9.00 -2.95 17.44
N HIS A 22 9.19 -4.28 17.42
CA HIS A 22 10.05 -4.97 18.39
C HIS A 22 11.51 -4.51 18.32
N ALA A 23 12.00 -4.20 17.14
CA ALA A 23 13.34 -3.64 16.92
C ALA A 23 13.47 -2.14 17.27
N LYS A 24 12.40 -1.49 17.75
CA LYS A 24 12.33 -0.04 18.01
C LYS A 24 12.56 0.83 16.77
N CYS A 25 12.28 0.29 15.59
CA CYS A 25 12.39 0.97 14.29
C CYS A 25 11.01 1.46 13.81
N GLN A 26 10.42 2.45 14.49
CA GLN A 26 9.06 2.93 14.20
C GLN A 26 8.87 3.40 12.75
N ALA A 27 9.85 4.07 12.16
CA ALA A 27 9.77 4.52 10.77
C ALA A 27 9.60 3.36 9.78
N ALA A 28 10.29 2.23 10.03
CA ALA A 28 10.17 1.02 9.21
C ALA A 28 8.80 0.35 9.42
N ALA A 29 8.28 0.32 10.65
CA ALA A 29 6.95 -0.20 10.94
C ALA A 29 5.87 0.58 10.18
N TRP A 30 5.91 1.91 10.23
CA TRP A 30 4.97 2.77 9.49
C TRP A 30 5.09 2.60 7.98
N THR A 31 6.31 2.45 7.47
CA THR A 31 6.55 2.21 6.04
C THR A 31 5.90 0.90 5.57
N GLU A 32 6.04 -0.19 6.33
CA GLU A 32 5.43 -1.47 5.97
C GLU A 32 3.90 -1.45 6.10
N LEU A 33 3.35 -0.75 7.10
CA LEU A 33 1.91 -0.54 7.21
C LEU A 33 1.35 0.31 6.06
N ALA A 34 2.07 1.33 5.60
CA ALA A 34 1.67 2.15 4.46
C ALA A 34 1.61 1.31 3.17
N LYS A 35 2.63 0.50 2.91
CA LYS A 35 2.66 -0.42 1.76
C LYS A 35 1.58 -1.50 1.86
N LEU A 36 1.26 -1.98 3.07
CA LEU A 36 0.16 -2.92 3.29
C LEU A 36 -1.18 -2.27 2.93
N ARG A 37 -1.41 -1.04 3.37
CA ARG A 37 -2.63 -0.28 3.04
C ARG A 37 -2.76 -0.07 1.53
N GLU A 38 -1.68 0.34 0.87
CA GLU A 38 -1.63 0.49 -0.58
C GLU A 38 -1.96 -0.83 -1.29
N LEU A 39 -1.31 -1.92 -0.88
CA LEU A 39 -1.53 -3.26 -1.45
C LEU A 39 -3.00 -3.67 -1.40
N LEU A 40 -3.66 -3.45 -0.26
CA LEU A 40 -5.07 -3.79 -0.07
C LEU A 40 -6.00 -2.85 -0.85
N ASN A 41 -5.72 -1.55 -0.82
CA ASN A 41 -6.50 -0.55 -1.55
C ASN A 41 -6.48 -0.78 -3.06
N ASN A 42 -5.32 -1.13 -3.62
CA ASN A 42 -5.18 -1.40 -5.05
C ASN A 42 -5.94 -2.66 -5.50
N GLN A 43 -6.31 -3.55 -4.58
CA GLN A 43 -7.21 -4.68 -4.87
C GLN A 43 -8.69 -4.30 -4.75
N LEU A 44 -9.03 -3.39 -3.83
CA LEU A 44 -10.41 -2.91 -3.61
C LEU A 44 -10.85 -1.89 -4.66
N TYR A 45 -9.91 -1.06 -5.14
CA TYR A 45 -10.16 0.00 -6.12
C TYR A 45 -9.07 0.03 -7.19
N PRO A 46 -9.09 -0.91 -8.16
CA PRO A 46 -8.09 -0.96 -9.23
C PRO A 46 -8.03 0.35 -10.04
N GLU A 47 -9.19 0.92 -10.33
CA GLU A 47 -9.40 2.10 -11.18
C GLU A 47 -9.02 3.44 -10.51
N ALA A 48 -8.95 3.49 -9.18
CA ALA A 48 -8.59 4.71 -8.46
C ALA A 48 -7.11 5.09 -8.63
N SER A 49 -6.30 4.14 -9.14
CA SER A 49 -4.88 4.31 -9.43
C SER A 49 -4.61 5.16 -10.68
N GLU A 50 -5.57 5.24 -11.61
CA GLU A 50 -5.39 5.91 -12.92
C GLU A 50 -5.90 7.36 -12.95
N SER A 51 -6.69 7.79 -11.97
CA SER A 51 -7.32 9.12 -11.99
C SER A 51 -6.43 10.20 -11.35
N THR A 52 -5.26 10.44 -11.92
CA THR A 52 -4.58 11.75 -11.82
C THR A 52 -4.13 12.25 -13.20
N GLU A 53 -4.96 12.07 -14.23
CA GLU A 53 -4.91 13.01 -15.35
C GLU A 53 -5.44 14.35 -14.85
N THR A 54 -4.51 15.28 -14.66
CA THR A 54 -4.80 16.68 -14.39
C THR A 54 -5.65 17.19 -15.56
N PRO A 55 -6.82 17.83 -15.35
CA PRO A 55 -7.55 18.42 -16.46
C PRO A 55 -6.64 19.40 -17.20
N PRO A 56 -6.61 19.40 -18.55
CA PRO A 56 -5.82 20.37 -19.27
C PRO A 56 -6.28 21.77 -18.86
N ALA A 57 -5.31 22.61 -18.46
CA ALA A 57 -5.59 24.00 -18.13
C ALA A 57 -6.25 24.65 -19.35
N GLU A 58 -7.53 25.02 -19.23
CA GLU A 58 -8.20 25.85 -20.23
C GLU A 58 -7.47 27.19 -20.26
N GLY A 59 -6.69 27.39 -21.31
CA GLY A 59 -6.06 28.65 -21.65
C GLY A 59 -6.95 29.45 -22.59
N SER A 60 -6.90 30.77 -22.37
CA SER A 60 -7.41 31.91 -23.15
C SER A 60 -8.76 32.47 -22.72
#